data_AF-A0A6L2PBW6-F1
#
_entry.id   AF-A0A6L2PBW6-F1
#
_cell.length_a   1.000
_cell.length_b   1.000
_cell.length_c   1.000
_cell.angle_alpha   90.00
_cell.angle_beta   90.00
_cell.angle_gamma   90.00
#
_symmetry.space_group_name_H-M   'P 1'
#
loop_
_entity.id
_entity.type
_entity.pdbx_description
1 polymer ?
#
loop_
_entity_poly.entity_id
_entity_poly.type
_entity_poly.pdbx_seq_one_letter_code
_entity_poly.pdbx_strand_id
1 'polypeptide(L)'
;MAGRGRSCRIESEIEKSREESNWKKVVDLAEQLKLRSPDCECLANFLIGEGKLESFLEEFPPIDANISKARTGLTEAKRYLLSTANEQGRKAGVVLDANLLLGKLHYAMGMYEDSLNYYSQAELQTLTEKQLPSRGLRIVAESYAIKGKWKYRHSN
;
A
#
# COMPACT_ATOMS: atom_id res chain seq x y z
N MET A 1 -23.93 11.67 -21.45
CA MET A 1 -22.66 12.06 -20.77
C MET A 1 -22.86 12.23 -19.24
N ALA A 2 -23.34 11.20 -18.51
CA ALA A 2 -23.73 11.36 -17.08
C ALA A 2 -22.89 10.55 -16.06
N GLY A 3 -21.89 9.77 -16.51
CA GLY A 3 -21.09 8.89 -15.64
C GLY A 3 -19.87 9.56 -14.98
N ARG A 4 -19.33 10.63 -15.58
CA ARG A 4 -18.02 11.18 -15.19
C ARG A 4 -18.02 12.03 -13.91
N GLY A 5 -19.16 12.63 -13.55
CA GLY A 5 -19.27 13.48 -12.36
C GLY A 5 -19.43 12.73 -11.03
N ARG A 6 -19.80 11.43 -11.05
CA ARG A 6 -20.01 10.65 -9.82
C ARG A 6 -18.79 9.84 -9.38
N SER A 7 -17.93 9.39 -10.30
CA SER A 7 -16.66 8.74 -9.93
C SER A 7 -15.73 9.68 -9.16
N CYS A 8 -15.67 10.97 -9.57
CA CYS A 8 -14.91 12.01 -8.85
C CYS A 8 -15.36 12.18 -7.39
N ARG A 9 -16.64 11.90 -7.08
CA ARG A 9 -17.19 12.01 -5.72
C ARG A 9 -16.74 10.83 -4.84
N ILE A 10 -16.69 9.62 -5.40
CA ILE A 10 -16.19 8.45 -4.68
C ILE A 10 -14.68 8.61 -4.40
N GLU A 11 -13.89 9.06 -5.38
CA GLU A 11 -12.46 9.32 -5.19
C GLU A 11 -12.19 10.35 -4.08
N SER A 12 -12.94 11.45 -4.06
CA SER A 12 -12.83 12.46 -3.00
C SER A 12 -13.19 11.90 -1.61
N GLU A 13 -14.20 11.01 -1.53
CA GLU A 13 -14.57 10.36 -0.27
C GLU A 13 -13.55 9.30 0.17
N ILE A 14 -12.90 8.61 -0.77
CA ILE A 14 -11.79 7.70 -0.49
C ILE A 14 -10.63 8.48 0.12
N GLU A 15 -10.23 9.60 -0.50
CA GLU A 15 -9.12 10.42 -0.03
C GLU A 15 -9.40 10.98 1.37
N LYS A 16 -10.61 11.51 1.60
CA LYS A 16 -11.06 11.95 2.92
C LYS A 16 -11.04 10.81 3.95
N SER A 17 -11.50 9.61 3.57
CA SER A 17 -11.49 8.45 4.47
C SER A 17 -10.07 7.96 4.76
N ARG A 18 -9.13 8.12 3.81
CA ARG A 18 -7.69 7.86 4.03
C ARG A 18 -7.07 8.89 4.97
N GLU A 19 -7.50 10.16 4.92
CA GLU A 19 -7.06 11.21 5.86
C GLU A 19 -7.59 10.97 7.28
N GLU A 20 -8.83 10.48 7.40
CA GLU A 20 -9.47 10.13 8.68
C GLU A 20 -9.00 8.76 9.23
N SER A 21 -8.05 8.08 8.56
CA SER A 21 -7.63 6.69 8.86
C SER A 21 -8.80 5.69 8.94
N ASN A 22 -9.90 5.97 8.26
CA ASN A 22 -11.08 5.09 8.26
C ASN A 22 -10.96 4.02 7.16
N TRP A 23 -10.05 3.06 7.36
CA TRP A 23 -9.69 2.05 6.38
C TRP A 23 -10.83 1.13 5.96
N LYS A 24 -11.79 0.85 6.86
CA LYS A 24 -13.00 0.09 6.51
C LYS A 24 -13.81 0.80 5.43
N LYS A 25 -14.04 2.09 5.61
CA LYS A 25 -14.77 2.91 4.64
C LYS A 25 -14.02 3.03 3.31
N VAL A 26 -12.67 3.09 3.35
CA VAL A 26 -11.84 3.08 2.14
C VAL A 26 -12.04 1.79 1.33
N VAL A 27 -12.06 0.63 1.98
CA VAL A 27 -12.29 -0.67 1.32
C VAL A 27 -13.69 -0.71 0.69
N ASP A 28 -14.73 -0.34 1.44
CA ASP A 28 -16.11 -0.34 0.95
C ASP A 28 -16.30 0.59 -0.27
N LEU A 29 -15.70 1.78 -0.23
CA LEU A 29 -15.75 2.74 -1.34
C LEU A 29 -14.94 2.26 -2.55
N ALA A 30 -13.81 1.60 -2.34
CA ALA A 30 -13.01 1.03 -3.40
C ALA A 30 -13.72 -0.14 -4.10
N GLU A 31 -14.44 -0.99 -3.36
CA GLU A 31 -15.30 -2.03 -3.94
C GLU A 31 -16.43 -1.42 -4.79
N GLN A 32 -17.05 -0.34 -4.31
CA GLN A 32 -18.06 0.39 -5.08
C GLN A 32 -17.47 1.03 -6.36
N LEU A 33 -16.23 1.53 -6.30
CA LEU A 33 -15.53 2.06 -7.47
C LEU A 33 -15.30 0.96 -8.52
N LYS A 34 -14.88 -0.23 -8.06
CA LYS A 34 -14.67 -1.41 -8.90
C LYS A 34 -15.96 -1.84 -9.62
N LEU A 35 -17.08 -1.84 -8.92
CA LEU A 35 -18.41 -2.18 -9.48
C LEU A 35 -18.91 -1.15 -10.51
N ARG A 36 -18.57 0.13 -10.32
CA ARG A 36 -19.04 1.22 -11.21
C ARG A 36 -18.17 1.45 -12.43
N SER A 37 -16.89 1.15 -12.35
CA SER A 37 -15.93 1.48 -13.40
C SER A 37 -14.87 0.37 -13.49
N PRO A 38 -15.06 -0.61 -14.40
CA PRO A 38 -14.08 -1.67 -14.63
C PRO A 38 -12.71 -1.11 -15.03
N ASP A 39 -12.68 0.04 -15.68
CA ASP A 39 -11.45 0.75 -16.06
C ASP A 39 -10.59 1.18 -14.85
N CYS A 40 -11.20 1.28 -13.66
CA CYS A 40 -10.54 1.63 -12.40
C CYS A 40 -10.29 0.41 -11.49
N GLU A 41 -10.47 -0.82 -11.99
CA GLU A 41 -10.33 -2.04 -11.19
C GLU A 41 -8.95 -2.15 -10.52
N CYS A 42 -7.88 -1.73 -11.18
CA CYS A 42 -6.53 -1.76 -10.60
C CYS A 42 -6.38 -0.77 -9.44
N LEU A 43 -6.90 0.45 -9.60
CA LEU A 43 -6.87 1.46 -8.52
C LEU A 43 -7.71 0.99 -7.33
N ALA A 44 -8.89 0.42 -7.58
CA ALA A 44 -9.75 -0.13 -6.55
C ALA A 44 -9.08 -1.29 -5.80
N ASN A 45 -8.50 -2.26 -6.51
CA ASN A 45 -7.75 -3.36 -5.88
C ASN A 45 -6.58 -2.84 -5.02
N PHE A 46 -5.91 -1.77 -5.46
CA PHE A 46 -4.80 -1.16 -4.72
C PHE A 46 -5.30 -0.55 -3.41
N LEU A 47 -6.38 0.21 -3.45
CA LEU A 47 -7.00 0.85 -2.27
C LEU A 47 -7.54 -0.19 -1.28
N ILE A 48 -8.12 -1.30 -1.78
CA ILE A 48 -8.57 -2.42 -0.93
C ILE A 48 -7.36 -3.07 -0.23
N GLY A 49 -6.28 -3.31 -0.97
CA GLY A 49 -5.05 -3.87 -0.42
C GLY A 49 -4.41 -2.96 0.63
N GLU A 50 -4.35 -1.66 0.35
CA GLU A 50 -3.84 -0.65 1.28
C GLU A 50 -4.69 -0.56 2.54
N GLY A 51 -6.02 -0.48 2.41
CA GLY A 51 -6.91 -0.38 3.56
C GLY A 51 -6.83 -1.62 4.47
N LYS A 52 -6.78 -2.82 3.88
CA LYS A 52 -6.58 -4.06 4.65
C LYS A 52 -5.21 -4.09 5.35
N LEU A 53 -4.16 -3.62 4.69
CA LEU A 53 -2.82 -3.55 5.26
C LEU A 53 -2.74 -2.55 6.42
N GLU A 54 -3.16 -1.30 6.21
CA GLU A 54 -3.08 -0.25 7.25
C GLU A 54 -4.01 -0.59 8.43
N SER A 55 -5.23 -1.09 8.18
CA SER A 55 -6.12 -1.55 9.25
C SER A 55 -5.50 -2.69 10.07
N PHE A 56 -4.80 -3.61 9.44
CA PHE A 56 -4.12 -4.69 10.14
C PHE A 56 -2.93 -4.16 10.96
N LEU A 57 -2.18 -3.18 10.44
CA LEU A 57 -1.04 -2.60 11.14
C LEU A 57 -1.44 -1.68 12.30
N GLU A 58 -2.62 -1.06 12.24
CA GLU A 58 -3.21 -0.33 13.37
C GLU A 58 -3.57 -1.29 14.51
N GLU A 59 -4.12 -2.47 14.21
CA GLU A 59 -4.49 -3.46 15.22
C GLU A 59 -3.27 -4.26 15.71
N PHE A 60 -2.34 -4.59 14.81
CA PHE A 60 -1.14 -5.38 15.06
C PHE A 60 0.10 -4.64 14.55
N PRO A 61 0.76 -3.84 15.41
CA PRO A 61 1.96 -3.13 15.02
C PRO A 61 3.04 -4.10 14.52
N PRO A 62 3.92 -3.68 13.59
CA PRO A 62 4.95 -4.52 12.97
C PRO A 62 6.12 -4.76 13.93
N ILE A 63 5.84 -5.52 14.99
CA ILE A 63 6.77 -6.03 15.99
C ILE A 63 6.98 -7.53 15.82
N ASP A 64 8.11 -8.06 16.26
CA ASP A 64 8.48 -9.46 16.06
C ASP A 64 7.41 -10.45 16.60
N ALA A 65 6.71 -10.08 17.69
CA ALA A 65 5.63 -10.88 18.27
C ALA A 65 4.39 -11.03 17.36
N ASN A 66 4.17 -10.10 16.43
CA ASN A 66 3.02 -10.09 15.53
C ASN A 66 3.32 -10.67 14.14
N ILE A 67 4.57 -11.05 13.86
CA ILE A 67 4.98 -11.60 12.55
C ILE A 67 4.13 -12.82 12.16
N SER A 68 3.85 -13.72 13.11
CA SER A 68 3.03 -14.91 12.87
C SER A 68 1.59 -14.55 12.46
N LYS A 69 1.01 -13.55 13.11
CA LYS A 69 -0.32 -13.02 12.76
C LYS A 69 -0.30 -12.27 11.43
N ALA A 70 0.76 -11.52 11.16
CA ALA A 70 0.92 -10.81 9.90
C ALA A 70 0.99 -11.78 8.72
N ARG A 71 1.70 -12.90 8.85
CA ARG A 71 1.79 -13.93 7.80
C ARG A 71 0.44 -14.54 7.43
N THR A 72 -0.52 -14.62 8.35
CA THR A 72 -1.86 -15.14 8.07
C THR A 72 -2.86 -14.05 7.71
N GLY A 73 -2.85 -12.91 8.43
CA GLY A 73 -3.78 -11.80 8.25
C GLY A 73 -3.52 -10.93 7.02
N LEU A 74 -2.26 -10.76 6.62
CA LEU A 74 -1.89 -9.93 5.47
C LEU A 74 -1.87 -10.70 4.13
N THR A 75 -2.18 -12.01 4.13
CA THR A 75 -2.20 -12.82 2.91
C THR A 75 -3.17 -12.27 1.85
N GLU A 76 -4.32 -11.79 2.32
CA GLU A 76 -5.34 -11.26 1.43
C GLU A 76 -4.93 -9.88 0.86
N ALA A 77 -4.39 -9.00 1.71
CA ALA A 77 -3.83 -7.72 1.29
C ALA A 77 -2.70 -7.91 0.26
N LYS A 78 -1.82 -8.91 0.48
CA LYS A 78 -0.74 -9.27 -0.45
C LYS A 78 -1.29 -9.64 -1.83
N ARG A 79 -2.36 -10.44 -1.88
CA ARG A 79 -2.98 -10.87 -3.14
C ARG A 79 -3.51 -9.67 -3.92
N TYR A 80 -4.17 -8.73 -3.25
CA TYR A 80 -4.67 -7.51 -3.89
C TYR A 80 -3.53 -6.64 -4.42
N LEU A 81 -2.49 -6.39 -3.62
CA LEU A 81 -1.35 -5.56 -4.03
C LEU A 81 -0.50 -6.21 -5.14
N LEU A 82 -0.34 -7.53 -5.14
CA LEU A 82 0.32 -8.24 -6.25
C LEU A 82 -0.50 -8.15 -7.54
N SER A 83 -1.82 -8.18 -7.43
CA SER A 83 -2.71 -8.01 -8.58
C SER A 83 -2.63 -6.61 -9.18
N THR A 84 -2.16 -5.61 -8.43
CA THR A 84 -1.97 -4.24 -8.92
C THR A 84 -0.54 -3.95 -9.34
N ALA A 85 0.44 -4.74 -8.91
CA ALA A 85 1.82 -4.69 -9.37
C ALA A 85 2.02 -5.29 -10.79
N ASN A 86 1.02 -5.16 -11.68
CA ASN A 86 1.03 -5.70 -13.04
C ASN A 86 1.03 -4.60 -14.12
N GLU A 87 1.02 -4.98 -15.40
CA GLU A 87 1.01 -4.06 -16.56
C GLU A 87 -0.14 -3.04 -16.51
N GLN A 88 -1.28 -3.40 -15.91
CA GLN A 88 -2.44 -2.52 -15.78
C GLN A 88 -2.25 -1.50 -14.65
N GLY A 89 -1.61 -1.88 -13.55
CA GLY A 89 -1.17 -0.91 -12.54
C GLY A 89 -0.10 0.05 -13.04
N ARG A 90 0.75 -0.38 -14.00
CA ARG A 90 1.75 0.49 -14.63
C ARG A 90 1.05 1.59 -15.44
N LYS A 91 -0.02 1.25 -16.16
CA LYS A 91 -0.87 2.22 -16.86
C LYS A 91 -1.60 3.18 -15.92
N ALA A 92 -1.97 2.70 -14.72
CA ALA A 92 -2.63 3.51 -13.70
C ALA A 92 -1.64 4.33 -12.83
N GLY A 93 -0.32 4.15 -12.99
CA GLY A 93 0.70 4.85 -12.20
C GLY A 93 0.81 4.39 -10.74
N VAL A 94 0.12 3.30 -10.35
CA VAL A 94 0.05 2.82 -8.96
C VAL A 94 1.05 1.70 -8.64
N VAL A 95 1.81 1.22 -9.63
CA VAL A 95 2.77 0.11 -9.43
C VAL A 95 3.86 0.46 -8.43
N LEU A 96 4.36 1.70 -8.44
CA LEU A 96 5.37 2.15 -7.48
C LEU A 96 4.82 2.11 -6.06
N ASP A 97 3.62 2.68 -5.84
CA ASP A 97 2.96 2.66 -4.55
C ASP A 97 2.61 1.23 -4.09
N ALA A 98 2.18 0.36 -5.02
CA ALA A 98 1.90 -1.04 -4.74
C ALA A 98 3.16 -1.78 -4.28
N ASN A 99 4.30 -1.56 -4.95
CA ASN A 99 5.59 -2.13 -4.56
C ASN A 99 6.04 -1.61 -3.17
N LEU A 100 5.82 -0.34 -2.85
CA LEU A 100 6.11 0.19 -1.52
C LEU A 100 5.28 -0.49 -0.42
N LEU A 101 3.97 -0.66 -0.65
CA LEU A 101 3.08 -1.35 0.30
C LEU A 101 3.42 -2.84 0.40
N LEU A 102 3.79 -3.49 -0.70
CA LEU A 102 4.31 -4.86 -0.69
C LEU A 102 5.58 -4.96 0.15
N GLY A 103 6.49 -3.99 0.03
CA GLY A 103 7.67 -3.90 0.88
C GLY A 103 7.31 -3.83 2.36
N LYS A 104 6.35 -2.96 2.72
CA LYS A 104 5.88 -2.78 4.11
C LYS A 104 5.18 -4.03 4.65
N LEU A 105 4.39 -4.69 3.82
CA LEU A 105 3.71 -5.94 4.14
C LEU A 105 4.70 -7.07 4.39
N HIS A 106 5.71 -7.24 3.52
CA HIS A 106 6.74 -8.28 3.70
C HIS A 106 7.57 -8.02 4.97
N TYR A 107 7.83 -6.75 5.30
CA TYR A 107 8.45 -6.37 6.57
C TYR A 107 7.61 -6.80 7.77
N ALA A 108 6.31 -6.51 7.78
CA ALA A 108 5.40 -6.94 8.85
C ALA A 108 5.34 -8.47 8.98
N MET A 109 5.51 -9.19 7.87
CA MET A 109 5.63 -10.66 7.83
C MET A 109 7.02 -11.20 8.21
N GLY A 110 7.99 -10.35 8.53
CA GLY A 110 9.37 -10.75 8.84
C GLY A 110 10.21 -11.18 7.62
N MET A 111 9.72 -10.96 6.40
CA MET A 111 10.41 -11.25 5.14
C MET A 111 11.21 -10.02 4.69
N TYR A 112 12.33 -9.76 5.37
CA TYR A 112 13.13 -8.54 5.17
C TYR A 112 13.82 -8.48 3.81
N GLU A 113 14.26 -9.61 3.25
CA GLU A 113 14.91 -9.66 1.93
C GLU A 113 13.93 -9.28 0.81
N ASP A 114 12.73 -9.88 0.82
CA ASP A 114 11.67 -9.52 -0.11
C ASP A 114 11.27 -8.05 0.04
N SER A 115 11.16 -7.57 1.27
CA SER A 115 10.86 -6.18 1.58
C SER A 115 11.86 -5.22 0.91
N LEU A 116 13.16 -5.48 1.06
CA LEU A 116 14.22 -4.70 0.43
C LEU A 116 14.18 -4.77 -1.10
N ASN A 117 13.88 -5.94 -1.67
CA ASN A 117 13.76 -6.11 -3.11
C ASN A 117 12.61 -5.27 -3.68
N TYR A 118 11.43 -5.30 -3.05
CA TYR A 118 10.29 -4.47 -3.47
C TYR A 118 10.58 -2.97 -3.31
N TYR A 119 11.28 -2.57 -2.25
CA TYR A 119 11.72 -1.18 -2.08
C TYR A 119 12.73 -0.74 -3.13
N SER A 120 13.62 -1.62 -3.59
CA SER A 120 14.51 -1.34 -4.71
C SER A 120 13.73 -1.16 -6.01
N GLN A 121 12.71 -2.00 -6.25
CA GLN A 121 11.84 -1.92 -7.43
C GLN A 121 10.89 -0.71 -7.40
N ALA A 122 10.58 -0.20 -6.22
CA ALA A 122 9.82 1.03 -6.05
C ALA A 122 10.66 2.29 -6.32
N GLU A 123 11.92 2.16 -6.72
CA GLU A 123 12.79 3.29 -7.09
C GLU A 123 12.80 4.39 -6.02
N LEU A 124 13.02 4.00 -4.76
CA LEU A 124 12.97 4.89 -3.59
C LEU A 124 13.84 6.15 -3.71
N GLN A 125 14.91 6.09 -4.52
CA GLN A 125 15.77 7.24 -4.82
C GLN A 125 15.09 8.27 -5.75
N THR A 126 14.33 7.83 -6.74
CA THR A 126 13.59 8.72 -7.65
C THR A 126 12.38 9.36 -6.95
N LEU A 127 11.80 8.68 -5.94
CA LEU A 127 10.74 9.24 -5.10
C LEU A 127 11.23 10.43 -4.24
N THR A 128 12.50 10.45 -3.84
CA THR A 128 13.04 11.52 -2.98
C THR A 128 13.28 12.84 -3.73
N GLU A 129 13.37 12.79 -5.07
CA GLU A 129 13.59 13.97 -5.92
C GLU A 129 12.30 14.69 -6.34
N LYS A 130 11.13 14.04 -6.25
CA LYS A 130 9.84 14.70 -6.47
C LYS A 130 9.26 15.15 -5.13
N GLN A 131 8.68 16.36 -5.11
CA GLN A 131 7.83 16.83 -4.00
C GLN A 131 6.65 15.86 -3.83
N LEU A 132 6.83 14.86 -2.98
CA LEU A 132 5.81 13.88 -2.68
C LEU A 132 4.80 14.49 -1.70
N PRO A 133 3.50 14.14 -1.81
CA PRO A 133 2.54 14.38 -0.75
C PRO A 133 3.06 13.82 0.58
N SER A 134 2.65 14.42 1.71
CA SER A 134 3.05 14.04 3.08
C SER A 134 3.02 12.52 3.36
N ARG A 135 2.11 11.79 2.71
CA ARG A 135 2.03 10.31 2.75
C ARG A 135 3.25 9.61 2.14
N GLY A 136 3.74 10.08 1.00
CA GLY A 136 4.93 9.53 0.34
C GLY A 136 6.19 9.73 1.20
N LEU A 137 6.32 10.89 1.86
CA LEU A 137 7.37 11.15 2.84
C LEU A 137 7.34 10.18 4.03
N ARG A 138 6.14 9.85 4.55
CA ARG A 138 5.98 8.86 5.63
C ARG A 138 6.46 7.48 5.19
N ILE A 139 6.08 7.04 3.99
CA ILE A 139 6.49 5.73 3.43
C ILE A 139 8.01 5.69 3.19
N VAL A 140 8.60 6.79 2.71
CA VAL A 140 10.05 6.93 2.56
C VAL A 140 10.75 6.88 3.92
N ALA A 141 10.25 7.58 4.94
CA ALA A 141 10.82 7.53 6.29
C ALA A 141 10.75 6.11 6.89
N GLU A 142 9.62 5.41 6.74
CA GLU A 142 9.45 4.03 7.19
C GLU A 142 10.42 3.07 6.48
N SER A 143 10.60 3.19 5.16
CA SER A 143 11.53 2.35 4.40
C SER A 143 13.00 2.60 4.74
N TYR A 144 13.41 3.86 5.00
CA TYR A 144 14.75 4.15 5.53
C TYR A 144 14.96 3.59 6.93
N ALA A 145 13.95 3.66 7.81
CA ALA A 145 14.01 3.04 9.13
C ALA A 145 14.15 1.50 9.04
N ILE A 146 13.50 0.88 8.05
CA ILE A 146 13.61 -0.56 7.77
C ILE A 146 15.04 -0.92 7.31
N LYS A 147 15.60 -0.16 6.36
CA LYS A 147 16.99 -0.34 5.91
C LYS A 147 18.00 -0.19 7.06
N GLY A 148 17.75 0.76 7.97
CA GLY A 148 18.56 0.97 9.17
C GLY A 148 18.51 -0.22 10.15
N LYS A 149 17.32 -0.73 10.46
CA LYS A 149 17.13 -1.90 11.35
C LYS A 149 17.81 -3.17 10.82
N TRP A 150 17.76 -3.42 9.51
CA TRP A 150 18.40 -4.60 8.92
C TRP A 150 19.93 -4.53 9.02
N LYS A 151 20.51 -3.35 8.74
CA LYS A 151 21.96 -3.11 8.91
C LYS A 151 22.42 -3.33 10.36
N TYR A 152 21.63 -2.87 11.33
CA TYR A 152 21.98 -3.01 12.75
C TYR A 152 21.99 -4.47 13.23
N ARG A 153 21.11 -5.31 12.68
CA ARG A 153 20.98 -6.73 13.05
C ARG A 153 22.08 -7.63 12.43
N HIS A 154 22.78 -7.16 11.39
CA HIS A 154 23.88 -7.87 10.71
C HIS A 154 25.28 -7.28 10.99
N SER A 155 25.38 -6.21 11.78
CA SER A 155 26.67 -5.60 12.19
C SER A 155 27.09 -5.95 13.61
N ASN A 156 26.43 -6.91 14.26
CA ASN A 156 26.74 -7.35 15.63
C ASN A 156 26.91 -8.87 15.69
#